data_AF-A0A370F2U3-F1
#
_entry.id   AF-A0A370F2U3-F1
#
_cell.length_a   1.000
_cell.length_b   1.000
_cell.length_c   1.000
_cell.angle_alpha   90.00
_cell.angle_beta   90.00
_cell.angle_gamma   90.00
#
_symmetry.space_group_name_H-M   'P 1'
#
loop_
_entity.id
_entity.type
_entity.pdbx_description
1 polymer ?
#
loop_
_entity_poly.entity_id
_entity_poly.type
_entity_poly.pdbx_seq_one_letter_code
_entity_poly.pdbx_strand_id
1 'polypeptide(L)'
;MTQANSDFPVVEGMKAGGGWNELWDGLYEMDPEWTELYMKMAMQPFQSGVIPPKVVQLLCIAVDASATHMYAPGTRRHIQAALDMGVTPEEILEVLKLATIVGIHSCNLGVPILVEEMAARRQKQSED
;
A
#
# COMPACT_ATOMS: atom_id res chain seq x y z
N MET A 1 18.66 -37.19 -1.28
CA MET A 1 18.14 -36.08 -2.09
C MET A 1 18.58 -34.80 -1.39
N THR A 2 19.70 -34.25 -1.84
CA THR A 2 20.30 -33.02 -1.31
C THR A 2 19.40 -31.85 -1.69
N GLN A 3 18.88 -31.11 -0.71
CA GLN A 3 18.17 -29.87 -0.98
C GLN A 3 19.16 -28.91 -1.66
N ALA A 4 18.85 -28.49 -2.88
CA ALA A 4 19.56 -27.37 -3.49
C ALA A 4 19.16 -26.12 -2.68
N ASN A 5 20.11 -25.56 -1.93
CA ASN A 5 19.94 -24.20 -1.40
C ASN A 5 19.85 -23.29 -2.63
N SER A 6 18.64 -22.80 -2.93
CA SER A 6 18.49 -21.68 -3.86
C SER A 6 19.12 -20.45 -3.22
N ASP A 7 19.90 -19.69 -3.98
CA ASP A 7 20.45 -18.41 -3.51
C ASP A 7 19.32 -17.40 -3.19
N PHE A 8 18.10 -17.61 -3.72
CA PHE A 8 16.94 -16.71 -3.59
C PHE A 8 15.64 -17.47 -3.20
N PRO A 9 15.55 -18.00 -1.98
CA PRO A 9 14.43 -18.85 -1.57
C PRO A 9 13.07 -18.12 -1.50
N VAL A 10 13.03 -16.81 -1.20
CA VAL A 10 11.76 -16.07 -1.12
C VAL A 10 11.20 -15.83 -2.52
N VAL A 11 12.01 -15.36 -3.46
CA VAL A 11 11.60 -15.14 -4.86
C VAL A 11 11.08 -16.44 -5.47
N GLU A 12 11.80 -17.55 -5.32
CA GLU A 12 11.38 -18.86 -5.84
C GLU A 12 10.07 -19.32 -5.19
N GLY A 13 9.92 -19.14 -3.87
CA GLY A 13 8.69 -19.44 -3.16
C GLY A 13 7.48 -18.63 -3.67
N MET A 14 7.68 -17.34 -3.96
CA MET A 14 6.63 -16.47 -4.51
C MET A 14 6.24 -16.89 -5.93
N LYS A 15 7.21 -17.25 -6.78
CA LYS A 15 6.96 -17.76 -8.15
C LYS A 15 6.18 -19.07 -8.11
N ALA A 16 6.63 -20.03 -7.30
CA ALA A 16 5.95 -21.32 -7.15
C ALA A 16 4.55 -21.20 -6.54
N GLY A 17 4.35 -20.24 -5.62
CA GLY A 17 3.08 -19.98 -4.95
C GLY A 17 2.10 -19.09 -5.73
N GLY A 18 2.46 -18.64 -6.93
CA GLY A 18 1.64 -17.73 -7.75
C GLY A 18 1.51 -16.30 -7.18
N GLY A 19 2.31 -15.96 -6.16
CA GLY A 19 2.35 -14.63 -5.55
C GLY A 19 3.30 -13.66 -6.26
N TRP A 20 4.05 -14.14 -7.25
CA TRP A 20 4.95 -13.33 -8.06
C TRP A 20 4.18 -12.49 -9.08
N ASN A 21 4.49 -11.20 -9.14
CA ASN A 21 3.97 -10.29 -10.15
C ASN A 21 5.01 -10.13 -11.26
N GLU A 22 4.62 -10.35 -12.52
CA GLU A 22 5.49 -10.19 -13.70
C GLU A 22 6.13 -8.80 -13.78
N LEU A 23 5.50 -7.78 -13.19
CA LEU A 23 6.11 -6.44 -13.09
C LEU A 23 7.42 -6.41 -12.27
N TRP A 24 7.72 -7.46 -11.51
CA TRP A 24 8.96 -7.60 -10.74
C TRP A 24 10.07 -8.34 -11.50
N ASP A 25 9.80 -8.89 -12.69
CA ASP A 25 10.82 -9.58 -13.49
C ASP A 25 12.00 -8.65 -13.82
N GLY A 26 11.71 -7.40 -14.19
CA GLY A 26 12.75 -6.41 -14.45
C GLY A 26 13.62 -6.07 -13.23
N LEU A 27 13.05 -6.08 -12.01
CA LEU A 27 13.84 -5.91 -10.78
C LEU A 27 14.77 -7.09 -10.57
N TYR A 28 14.25 -8.31 -10.74
CA TYR A 28 15.01 -9.53 -10.57
C TYR A 28 16.13 -9.69 -11.61
N GLU A 29 15.87 -9.34 -12.87
CA GLU A 29 16.89 -9.37 -13.95
C GLU A 29 18.02 -8.36 -13.70
N MET A 30 17.70 -7.20 -13.12
CA MET A 30 18.69 -6.15 -12.85
C MET A 30 19.53 -6.42 -11.61
N ASP A 31 18.90 -6.87 -10.52
CA ASP A 31 19.58 -7.15 -9.24
C ASP A 31 18.84 -8.26 -8.46
N PRO A 32 19.20 -9.53 -8.68
CA PRO A 32 18.57 -10.67 -8.00
C PRO A 32 18.75 -10.64 -6.48
N GLU A 33 19.93 -10.25 -5.99
CA GLU A 33 20.26 -10.23 -4.57
C GLU A 33 19.44 -9.17 -3.84
N TRP A 34 19.36 -7.96 -4.41
CA TRP A 34 18.52 -6.90 -3.86
C TRP A 34 17.04 -7.29 -3.92
N THR A 35 16.60 -7.90 -5.01
CA THR A 35 15.21 -8.33 -5.16
C THR A 35 14.81 -9.35 -4.10
N GLU A 36 15.66 -10.35 -3.82
CA GLU A 36 15.44 -11.30 -2.73
C GLU A 36 15.34 -10.60 -1.36
N LEU A 37 16.25 -9.67 -1.06
CA LEU A 37 16.22 -8.92 0.19
C LEU A 37 14.97 -8.05 0.32
N TYR A 38 14.58 -7.37 -0.76
CA TYR A 38 13.37 -6.55 -0.82
C TYR A 38 12.12 -7.41 -0.59
N MET A 39 12.00 -8.55 -1.29
CA MET A 39 10.85 -9.44 -1.15
C MET A 39 10.81 -10.08 0.24
N LYS A 40 11.95 -10.46 0.81
CA LYS A 40 12.03 -10.97 2.19
C LYS A 40 11.50 -9.94 3.18
N MET A 41 11.86 -8.67 3.02
CA MET A 41 11.36 -7.58 3.85
C MET A 41 9.86 -7.35 3.61
N ALA A 42 9.41 -7.31 2.36
CA ALA A 42 8.00 -7.11 2.00
C ALA A 42 7.08 -8.25 2.49
N MET A 43 7.59 -9.48 2.57
CA MET A 43 6.84 -10.65 3.04
C MET A 43 6.84 -10.81 4.57
N GLN A 44 7.70 -10.09 5.29
CA GLN A 44 7.82 -10.20 6.74
C GLN A 44 6.50 -9.92 7.50
N PRO A 45 5.66 -8.94 7.13
CA PRO A 45 4.34 -8.75 7.75
C PRO A 45 3.43 -9.97 7.62
N PHE A 46 3.47 -10.68 6.48
CA PHE A 46 2.68 -11.89 6.25
C PHE A 46 3.22 -13.12 7.00
N GLN A 47 4.55 -13.21 7.16
CA GLN A 47 5.22 -14.40 7.70
C GLN A 47 5.43 -14.34 9.22
N SER A 48 5.51 -13.13 9.81
CA SER A 48 5.83 -12.96 11.23
C SER A 48 4.78 -13.49 12.20
N GLY A 49 3.53 -13.65 11.74
CA GLY A 49 2.39 -14.05 12.58
C GLY A 49 1.90 -12.97 13.56
N VAL A 50 2.52 -11.77 13.58
CA VAL A 50 2.14 -10.66 14.48
C VAL A 50 0.83 -10.02 14.03
N ILE A 51 0.67 -9.81 12.72
CA ILE A 51 -0.55 -9.29 12.11
C ILE A 51 -1.21 -10.42 11.32
N PRO A 52 -2.52 -10.67 11.47
CA PRO A 52 -3.20 -11.68 10.69
C PRO A 52 -3.06 -11.40 9.18
N PRO A 53 -2.82 -12.41 8.33
CA PRO A 53 -2.62 -12.21 6.88
C PRO A 53 -3.78 -11.43 6.21
N LYS A 54 -5.01 -11.67 6.65
CA LYS A 54 -6.20 -10.89 6.25
C LYS A 54 -6.02 -9.39 6.46
N VAL A 55 -5.53 -8.98 7.63
CA VAL A 55 -5.33 -7.56 7.97
C VAL A 55 -4.21 -6.97 7.11
N VAL A 56 -3.14 -7.73 6.86
CA VAL A 56 -2.07 -7.26 5.95
C VAL A 56 -2.61 -7.01 4.55
N GLN A 57 -3.46 -7.91 4.01
CA GLN A 57 -4.11 -7.68 2.71
C GLN A 57 -4.97 -6.41 2.70
N LEU A 58 -5.78 -6.19 3.73
CA LEU A 58 -6.61 -4.98 3.85
C LEU A 58 -5.76 -3.70 3.92
N LEU A 59 -4.62 -3.74 4.62
CA LEU A 59 -3.68 -2.61 4.66
C LEU A 59 -3.07 -2.33 3.28
N CYS A 60 -2.68 -3.36 2.54
CA CYS A 60 -2.16 -3.20 1.19
C CYS A 60 -3.23 -2.60 0.23
N ILE A 61 -4.49 -3.02 0.34
CA ILE A 61 -5.60 -2.40 -0.41
C ILE A 61 -5.71 -0.91 -0.08
N ALA A 62 -5.66 -0.54 1.21
CA ALA A 62 -5.77 0.86 1.64
C ALA A 62 -4.63 1.72 1.06
N VAL A 63 -3.40 1.22 1.10
CA VAL A 63 -2.22 1.92 0.57
C VAL A 63 -2.31 2.10 -0.95
N ASP A 64 -2.61 1.02 -1.68
CA ASP A 64 -2.67 1.06 -3.14
C ASP A 64 -3.84 1.91 -3.67
N ALA A 65 -4.99 1.87 -2.99
CA ALA A 65 -6.19 2.59 -3.40
C ALA A 65 -6.19 4.07 -2.97
N SER A 66 -5.32 4.49 -2.06
CA SER A 66 -5.24 5.88 -1.60
C SER A 66 -5.10 6.85 -2.77
N ALA A 67 -5.77 8.01 -2.72
CA ALA A 67 -5.69 9.05 -3.74
C ALA A 67 -4.26 9.59 -3.96
N THR A 68 -3.37 9.40 -2.99
CA THR A 68 -1.94 9.75 -3.08
C THR A 68 -1.08 8.70 -3.79
N HIS A 69 -1.63 7.52 -4.08
CA HIS A 69 -0.90 6.41 -4.71
C HIS A 69 -1.59 5.87 -5.97
N MET A 70 -2.87 5.50 -5.88
CA MET A 70 -3.71 5.01 -6.98
C MET A 70 -3.05 3.90 -7.83
N TYR A 71 -2.39 2.95 -7.19
CA TYR A 71 -1.74 1.83 -7.86
C TYR A 71 -2.74 0.71 -8.17
N ALA A 72 -3.39 0.84 -9.34
CA ALA A 72 -4.44 -0.09 -9.78
C ALA A 72 -4.01 -1.57 -9.85
N PRO A 73 -2.79 -1.93 -10.32
CA PRO A 73 -2.36 -3.34 -10.37
C PRO A 73 -2.29 -3.97 -8.97
N GLY A 74 -1.72 -3.26 -7.99
CA GLY A 74 -1.62 -3.74 -6.62
C GLY A 74 -2.99 -3.81 -5.94
N THR A 75 -3.82 -2.77 -6.12
CA THR A 75 -5.21 -2.75 -5.63
C THR A 75 -5.98 -3.99 -6.08
N ARG A 76 -5.91 -4.33 -7.38
CA ARG A 76 -6.58 -5.52 -7.94
C ARG A 76 -6.03 -6.81 -7.33
N ARG A 77 -4.70 -6.96 -7.26
CA ARG A 77 -4.03 -8.16 -6.73
C ARG A 77 -4.39 -8.41 -5.27
N HIS A 78 -4.35 -7.36 -4.43
CA HIS A 78 -4.65 -7.46 -3.01
C HIS A 78 -6.14 -7.68 -2.73
N ILE A 79 -7.05 -7.08 -3.53
CA ILE A 79 -8.48 -7.40 -3.46
C ILE A 79 -8.72 -8.88 -3.78
N GLN A 80 -8.13 -9.41 -4.85
CA GLN A 80 -8.31 -10.83 -5.21
C GLN A 80 -7.79 -11.74 -4.09
N ALA A 81 -6.58 -11.49 -3.58
CA ALA A 81 -6.01 -12.29 -2.51
C ALA A 81 -6.82 -12.20 -1.20
N ALA A 82 -7.42 -11.05 -0.89
CA ALA A 82 -8.33 -10.91 0.26
C ALA A 82 -9.61 -11.75 0.08
N LEU A 83 -10.21 -11.73 -1.11
CA LEU A 83 -11.39 -12.55 -1.43
C LEU A 83 -11.08 -14.05 -1.31
N ASP A 84 -9.91 -14.48 -1.79
CA ASP A 84 -9.47 -15.88 -1.69
C ASP A 84 -9.27 -16.32 -0.24
N MET A 85 -9.00 -15.38 0.69
CA MET A 85 -8.93 -15.59 2.14
C MET A 85 -10.29 -15.53 2.85
N GLY A 86 -11.39 -15.33 2.12
CA GLY A 86 -12.75 -15.23 2.67
C GLY A 86 -13.09 -13.86 3.25
N VAL A 87 -12.33 -12.80 2.93
CA VAL A 87 -12.71 -11.42 3.24
C VAL A 87 -13.95 -11.05 2.42
N THR A 88 -14.93 -10.40 3.04
CA THR A 88 -16.17 -10.08 2.31
C THR A 88 -16.03 -8.83 1.45
N PRO A 89 -16.83 -8.69 0.37
CA PRO A 89 -16.89 -7.45 -0.40
C PRO A 89 -17.22 -6.22 0.45
N GLU A 90 -18.01 -6.37 1.52
CA GLU A 90 -18.37 -5.29 2.45
C GLU A 90 -17.16 -4.80 3.24
N GLU A 91 -16.32 -5.70 3.76
CA GLU A 91 -15.08 -5.36 4.46
C GLU A 91 -14.11 -4.61 3.53
N ILE A 92 -14.00 -5.05 2.27
CA ILE A 92 -13.17 -4.39 1.26
C ILE A 92 -13.72 -3.00 0.93
N LEU A 93 -15.04 -2.87 0.74
CA LEU A 93 -15.69 -1.59 0.49
C LEU A 93 -15.49 -0.63 1.68
N GLU A 94 -15.49 -1.14 2.91
CA GLU A 94 -15.21 -0.34 4.10
C GLU A 94 -13.79 0.23 4.08
N VAL A 95 -12.78 -0.58 3.72
CA VAL A 95 -11.40 -0.11 3.52
C VAL A 95 -11.31 0.96 2.43
N LEU A 96 -11.99 0.76 1.30
CA LEU A 96 -12.00 1.76 0.22
C LEU A 96 -12.64 3.08 0.68
N LYS A 97 -13.72 3.05 1.45
CA LYS A 97 -14.33 4.26 2.04
C LYS A 97 -13.34 4.97 2.96
N LEU A 98 -12.63 4.24 3.81
CA LEU A 98 -11.61 4.80 4.69
C LEU A 98 -10.48 5.47 3.90
N ALA A 99 -10.04 4.86 2.79
CA ALA A 99 -9.01 5.43 1.93
C ALA A 99 -9.40 6.81 1.34
N THR A 100 -10.70 7.10 1.16
CA THR A 100 -11.15 8.41 0.65
C THR A 100 -10.94 9.56 1.63
N ILE A 101 -10.78 9.26 2.93
CA ILE A 101 -10.66 10.27 3.99
C ILE A 101 -9.41 11.12 3.83
N VAL A 102 -8.36 10.65 3.14
CA VAL A 102 -7.14 11.43 2.88
C VAL A 102 -7.43 12.81 2.25
N GLY A 103 -8.54 12.94 1.50
CA GLY A 103 -8.96 14.22 0.90
C GLY A 103 -9.29 15.33 1.92
N ILE A 104 -9.71 15.00 3.14
CA ILE A 104 -10.03 16.02 4.16
C ILE A 104 -8.78 16.80 4.61
N HIS A 105 -7.59 16.25 4.41
CA HIS A 105 -6.34 16.90 4.78
C HIS A 105 -6.13 18.22 4.04
N SER A 106 -6.68 18.37 2.82
CA SER A 106 -6.68 19.66 2.11
C SER A 106 -7.45 20.73 2.87
N CYS A 107 -8.59 20.39 3.50
CA CYS A 107 -9.33 21.34 4.33
C CYS A 107 -8.63 21.59 5.67
N ASN A 108 -8.07 20.56 6.29
CA ASN A 108 -7.33 20.70 7.56
C ASN A 108 -6.17 21.69 7.45
N LEU A 109 -5.52 21.75 6.28
CA LEU A 109 -4.47 22.73 5.97
C LEU A 109 -5.04 24.06 5.46
N GLY A 110 -5.96 24.00 4.49
CA GLY A 110 -6.42 25.17 3.76
C GLY A 110 -7.34 26.09 4.55
N VAL A 111 -8.19 25.55 5.44
CA VAL A 111 -9.13 26.38 6.22
C VAL A 111 -8.40 27.28 7.23
N PRO A 112 -7.42 26.81 8.03
CA PRO A 112 -6.61 27.68 8.87
C PRO A 112 -5.90 28.78 8.09
N ILE A 113 -5.24 28.44 6.98
CA ILE A 113 -4.54 29.40 6.11
C ILE A 113 -5.52 30.47 5.60
N LEU A 114 -6.71 30.05 5.16
CA LEU A 114 -7.74 30.99 4.70
C LEU A 114 -8.16 31.96 5.82
N VAL A 115 -8.32 31.47 7.05
CA VAL A 115 -8.66 32.32 8.21
C VAL A 115 -7.56 33.34 8.49
N GLU A 116 -6.28 32.93 8.44
CA GLU A 116 -5.13 33.81 8.62
C GLU A 116 -5.07 34.92 7.57
N GLU A 117 -5.21 34.56 6.28
CA GLU A 117 -5.18 35.52 5.18
C GLU A 117 -6.37 36.50 5.20
N MET A 118 -7.56 36.02 5.60
CA MET A 118 -8.72 36.90 5.78
C MET A 118 -8.51 37.92 6.91
N ALA A 119 -7.86 37.53 8.01
CA ALA A 119 -7.52 38.43 9.10
C ALA A 119 -6.47 39.47 8.68
N ALA A 120 -5.40 39.02 8.01
CA ALA A 120 -4.35 39.91 7.49
C ALA A 120 -4.90 40.92 6.48
N ARG A 121 -5.84 40.51 5.62
CA ARG A 121 -6.50 41.42 4.67
C ARG A 121 -7.35 42.48 5.35
N ARG A 122 -8.09 42.12 6.41
CA ARG A 122 -8.88 43.09 7.19
C ARG A 122 -7.99 44.13 7.89
N GLN A 123 -6.85 43.71 8.42
CA GLN A 123 -5.88 44.63 9.05
C GLN A 123 -5.35 45.66 8.04
N LYS A 124 -4.93 45.22 6.85
CA LYS A 124 -4.47 46.14 5.79
C LYS A 124 -5.56 47.14 5.37
N GLN A 125 -6.81 46.68 5.26
CA GLN A 125 -7.94 47.57 4.92
C GLN A 125 -8.30 48.59 6.01
N SER A 126 -7.87 48.38 7.26
CA SER A 126 -8.08 49.34 8.35
C SER A 126 -6.94 50.35 8.50
N GLU A 127 -5.82 50.13 7.81
CA GLU A 127 -4.63 51.00 7.83
C GLU A 127 -4.62 52.00 6.64
N ASP A 128 -5.43 51.75 5.61
CA ASP A 128 -5.71 52.64 4.46
C ASP A 128 -6.91 53.57 4.71
#